data_AF-A0A5M5BXF0-F1
#
_entry.id   AF-A0A5M5BXF0-F1
#
_cell.length_a   1.000
_cell.length_b   1.000
_cell.length_c   1.000
_cell.angle_alpha   90.00
_cell.angle_beta   90.00
_cell.angle_gamma   90.00
#
_symmetry.space_group_name_H-M   'P 1'
#
loop_
_entity.id
_entity.type
_entity.pdbx_description
1 polymer ?
#
loop_
_entity_poly.entity_id
_entity_poly.type
_entity_poly.pdbx_seq_one_letter_code
_entity_poly.pdbx_strand_id
1 'polypeptide(L)'
;PQRYISVVMASGNPRELVSQVQEIWNQYFADSSFDYFFLDQFFDHQYRQDEVFGAMIGSFTGLAIFISCLGLWVLVMFSCSTRTKEMGIRKVLGASRWNLFYQLVKGFFQLILIAVVIALPVAWFSMNAWLSHYAFRTDLKAWFFIVPVLLMLFISFVTVAFQTMKIIMSKPARSLRYE
;
A
#
# COMPACT_ATOMS: atom_id res chain seq x y z
N PRO A 1 8.32 28.67 31.26
CA PRO A 1 8.84 27.37 30.79
C PRO A 1 8.74 26.30 31.88
N GLN A 2 7.78 25.38 31.76
CA GLN A 2 7.68 24.23 32.67
C GLN A 2 8.90 23.32 32.45
N ARG A 3 9.73 23.16 33.49
CA ARG A 3 10.90 22.27 33.46
C ARG A 3 10.46 20.91 33.95
N TYR A 4 10.44 19.94 33.04
CA TYR A 4 10.23 18.54 33.39
C TYR A 4 11.56 17.91 33.79
N ILE A 5 11.54 17.06 34.81
CA ILE A 5 12.68 16.25 35.23
C ILE A 5 12.35 14.81 34.85
N SER A 6 13.16 14.20 33.99
CA SER A 6 13.01 12.79 33.63
C SER A 6 13.85 11.93 34.58
N VAL A 7 13.23 10.91 35.16
CA VAL A 7 13.90 9.93 36.03
C VAL A 7 13.72 8.56 35.39
N VAL A 8 14.84 7.93 35.03
CA VAL A 8 14.84 6.57 34.45
C VAL A 8 14.86 5.56 35.59
N MET A 9 13.89 4.65 35.62
CA MET A 9 13.82 3.60 36.63
C MET A 9 14.66 2.39 36.22
N ALA A 10 15.54 1.92 37.10
CA ALA A 10 16.20 0.62 36.99
C ALA A 10 15.30 -0.44 37.64
N SER A 11 14.46 -1.11 36.83
CA SER A 11 13.62 -2.28 37.16
C SER A 11 13.05 -2.31 38.60
N GLY A 12 11.80 -1.84 38.78
CA GLY A 12 11.08 -1.86 40.05
C GLY A 12 9.59 -1.54 39.89
N ASN A 13 8.82 -1.58 40.98
CA ASN A 13 7.38 -1.27 40.94
C ASN A 13 7.17 0.26 40.79
N PRO A 14 6.51 0.74 39.71
CA PRO A 14 6.41 2.18 39.42
C PRO A 14 5.80 3.02 40.53
N ARG A 15 4.86 2.44 41.29
CA ARG A 15 4.20 3.13 42.41
C ARG A 15 5.12 3.42 43.58
N GLU A 16 6.04 2.51 43.89
CA GLU A 16 6.97 2.69 45.02
C GLU A 16 7.99 3.80 44.73
N LEU A 17 8.44 3.90 43.47
CA LEU A 17 9.38 4.96 43.08
C LEU A 17 8.69 6.33 43.09
N VAL A 18 7.45 6.41 42.60
CA VAL A 18 6.65 7.65 42.68
C VAL A 18 6.44 8.07 44.14
N SER A 19 6.13 7.14 45.05
CA SER A 19 5.96 7.48 46.47
C SER A 19 7.25 7.96 47.13
N GLN A 20 8.40 7.33 46.84
CA GLN A 20 9.70 7.77 47.36
C GLN A 20 10.08 9.15 46.84
N VAL A 21 9.88 9.41 45.55
CA VAL A 21 10.15 10.71 44.93
C VAL A 21 9.20 11.78 45.47
N GLN A 22 7.93 11.45 45.70
CA GLN A 22 6.94 12.36 46.27
C GLN A 22 7.30 12.74 47.72
N GLU A 23 7.78 11.80 48.52
CA GLU A 23 8.21 12.06 49.90
C GLU A 23 9.41 13.00 49.95
N ILE A 24 10.43 12.76 49.12
CA ILE A 24 11.59 13.65 48.96
C ILE A 24 11.13 15.02 48.45
N TRP A 25 10.25 15.07 47.45
CA TRP A 25 9.76 16.33 46.88
C TRP A 25 9.05 17.19 47.92
N ASN A 26 8.15 16.59 48.72
CA ASN A 26 7.43 17.29 49.78
C ASN A 26 8.36 17.79 50.89
N GLN A 27 9.47 17.09 51.15
CA GLN A 27 10.44 17.50 52.16
C GLN A 27 11.24 18.75 51.76
N TYR A 28 11.57 18.89 50.47
CA TYR A 28 12.37 20.02 49.97
C TYR A 28 11.51 21.17 49.39
N PHE A 29 10.30 20.87 48.89
CA PHE A 29 9.44 21.80 48.15
C PHE A 29 7.96 21.70 48.57
N ALA A 30 7.68 21.89 49.87
CA ALA A 30 6.34 21.75 50.45
C ALA A 30 5.24 22.67 49.85
N ASP A 31 5.61 23.80 49.24
CA ASP A 31 4.68 24.75 48.61
C ASP A 31 4.40 24.46 47.11
N SER A 32 4.97 23.41 46.52
CA SER A 32 4.87 23.12 45.09
C SER A 32 4.10 21.82 44.79
N SER A 33 3.11 21.90 43.89
CA SER A 33 2.34 20.73 43.44
C SER A 33 3.22 19.69 42.74
N PHE A 34 3.16 18.45 43.21
CA PHE A 34 3.82 17.31 42.57
C PHE A 34 2.95 16.75 41.45
N ASP A 35 3.15 17.24 40.23
CA ASP A 35 2.54 16.69 39.02
C ASP A 35 3.49 15.67 38.38
N TYR A 36 3.02 14.43 38.23
CA TYR A 36 3.75 13.37 37.53
C TYR A 36 2.91 12.78 36.41
N PHE A 37 3.57 12.33 35.36
CA PHE A 37 2.95 11.53 34.31
C PHE A 37 3.93 10.44 33.90
N PHE A 38 3.41 9.25 33.60
CA PHE A 38 4.23 8.18 33.06
C PHE A 38 4.44 8.45 31.57
N LEU A 39 5.70 8.49 31.15
CA LEU A 39 6.07 8.59 29.74
C LEU A 39 5.41 7.45 28.94
N ASP A 40 5.38 6.25 29.50
CA ASP A 40 4.80 5.06 28.86
C ASP A 40 3.30 5.23 28.59
N GLN A 41 2.53 5.75 29.54
CA GLN A 41 1.08 6.00 29.36
C GLN A 41 0.80 7.11 28.35
N PHE A 42 1.67 8.13 28.30
CA PHE A 42 1.57 9.20 27.31
C PHE A 42 1.86 8.68 25.90
N PHE A 43 2.89 7.84 25.74
CA PHE A 43 3.20 7.20 24.45
C PHE A 43 2.18 6.12 24.06
N ASP A 44 1.65 5.34 24.99
CA ASP A 44 0.66 4.29 24.72
C ASP A 44 -0.62 4.86 24.10
N HIS A 45 -1.09 6.03 24.56
CA HIS A 45 -2.26 6.68 23.96
C HIS A 45 -2.00 7.13 22.52
N GLN A 46 -0.79 7.62 22.21
CA GLN A 46 -0.40 8.01 20.86
C GLN A 46 -0.25 6.77 19.96
N TYR A 47 0.40 5.72 20.45
CA TYR A 47 0.60 4.46 19.71
C TYR A 47 -0.71 3.74 19.39
N ARG A 48 -1.68 3.71 20.31
CA ARG A 48 -3.00 3.09 20.05
C ARG A 48 -3.78 3.85 18.97
N GLN A 49 -3.64 5.17 18.89
CA GLN A 49 -4.26 5.94 17.81
C GLN A 49 -3.61 5.61 16.47
N ASP A 50 -2.28 5.51 16.42
CA ASP A 50 -1.54 5.16 15.21
C ASP A 50 -1.84 3.72 14.74
N GLU A 51 -2.01 2.77 15.67
CA GLU A 51 -2.34 1.38 15.36
C GLU A 51 -3.74 1.25 14.75
N VAL A 52 -4.74 1.92 15.34
CA VAL A 52 -6.11 1.94 14.82
C VAL A 52 -6.16 2.65 13.46
N PHE A 53 -5.46 3.77 13.30
CA PHE A 53 -5.34 4.47 12.03
C PHE A 53 -4.69 3.59 10.96
N GLY A 54 -3.61 2.88 11.31
CA GLY A 54 -2.94 1.91 10.45
C GLY A 54 -3.87 0.79 10.01
N ALA A 55 -4.68 0.24 10.92
CA ALA A 55 -5.67 -0.78 10.60
C ALA A 55 -6.76 -0.26 9.64
N MET A 56 -7.26 0.96 9.86
CA MET A 56 -8.23 1.59 8.97
C MET A 56 -7.65 1.79 7.57
N ILE A 57 -6.47 2.41 7.45
CA ILE A 57 -5.79 2.61 6.15
C ILE A 57 -5.49 1.27 5.47
N GLY A 58 -5.06 0.27 6.23
CA GLY A 58 -4.82 -1.09 5.73
C GLY A 58 -6.07 -1.69 5.10
N SER A 59 -7.23 -1.59 5.77
CA SER A 59 -8.50 -2.10 5.25
C SER A 59 -8.95 -1.38 3.97
N PHE A 60 -8.86 -0.04 3.93
CA PHE A 60 -9.17 0.75 2.75
C PHE A 60 -8.22 0.45 1.59
N THR A 61 -6.94 0.23 1.88
CA THR A 61 -5.94 -0.16 0.88
C THR A 61 -6.28 -1.52 0.28
N GLY A 62 -6.68 -2.50 1.10
CA GLY A 62 -7.14 -3.80 0.62
C GLY A 62 -8.35 -3.70 -0.30
N LEU A 63 -9.35 -2.90 0.08
CA LEU A 63 -10.53 -2.64 -0.77
C LEU A 63 -10.16 -1.92 -2.07
N ALA A 64 -9.30 -0.91 -2.00
CA ALA A 64 -8.83 -0.17 -3.17
C ALA A 64 -8.09 -1.08 -4.16
N ILE A 65 -7.25 -1.99 -3.67
CA ILE A 65 -6.57 -3.00 -4.50
C ILE A 65 -7.59 -3.91 -5.17
N PHE A 66 -8.58 -4.40 -4.42
CA PHE A 66 -9.62 -5.29 -4.93
C PHE A 66 -10.43 -4.63 -6.06
N ILE A 67 -10.89 -3.40 -5.85
CA ILE A 67 -11.63 -2.62 -6.85
C ILE A 67 -10.75 -2.33 -8.07
N SER A 68 -9.48 -2.00 -7.85
CA SER A 68 -8.52 -1.74 -8.95
C SER A 68 -8.30 -3.00 -9.80
N CYS A 69 -8.24 -4.19 -9.20
CA CYS A 69 -8.13 -5.45 -9.93
C CYS A 69 -9.38 -5.72 -10.78
N LEU A 70 -10.57 -5.42 -10.28
CA LEU A 70 -11.82 -5.52 -11.06
C LEU A 70 -11.81 -4.54 -12.24
N GLY A 71 -11.38 -3.30 -12.02
CA GLY A 71 -11.26 -2.29 -13.09
C GLY A 71 -10.30 -2.72 -14.19
N LEU A 72 -9.13 -3.25 -13.81
CA LEU A 72 -8.19 -3.82 -14.77
C LEU A 72 -8.80 -4.98 -15.54
N TRP A 73 -9.51 -5.88 -14.87
CA TRP A 73 -10.17 -7.01 -15.52
C TRP A 73 -11.22 -6.57 -16.56
N VAL A 74 -12.06 -5.58 -16.22
CA VAL A 74 -13.06 -4.99 -17.12
C VAL A 74 -12.39 -4.34 -18.33
N LEU A 75 -11.34 -3.53 -18.12
CA LEU A 75 -10.59 -2.88 -19.19
C LEU A 75 -9.94 -3.89 -20.14
N VAL A 76 -9.35 -4.96 -19.59
CA VAL A 76 -8.77 -6.04 -20.38
C VAL A 76 -9.84 -6.76 -21.19
N MET A 77 -10.98 -7.09 -20.59
CA MET A 77 -12.10 -7.73 -21.29
C MET A 77 -12.62 -6.88 -22.44
N PHE A 78 -12.84 -5.58 -22.22
CA PHE A 78 -13.33 -4.67 -23.24
C PHE A 78 -12.34 -4.52 -24.40
N SER A 79 -11.06 -4.30 -24.09
CA SER A 79 -9.98 -4.18 -25.07
C SER A 79 -9.75 -5.47 -25.86
N CYS A 80 -9.95 -6.63 -25.21
CA CYS A 80 -9.90 -7.90 -25.92
C CYS A 80 -11.07 -8.02 -26.90
N SER A 81 -12.30 -7.64 -26.52
CA SER A 81 -13.47 -7.70 -27.40
C SER A 81 -13.28 -6.87 -28.68
N THR A 82 -12.78 -5.64 -28.55
CA THR A 82 -12.51 -4.76 -29.71
C THR A 82 -11.40 -5.33 -30.60
N ARG A 83 -10.32 -5.85 -30.01
CA ARG A 83 -9.20 -6.46 -30.74
C ARG A 83 -9.48 -7.88 -31.23
N THR A 84 -10.55 -8.55 -30.76
CA THR A 84 -10.90 -9.92 -31.17
C THR A 84 -11.26 -9.96 -32.67
N LYS A 85 -11.89 -8.91 -33.21
CA LYS A 85 -12.19 -8.81 -34.65
C LYS A 85 -10.91 -8.76 -35.49
N GLU A 86 -9.95 -7.91 -35.10
CA GLU A 86 -8.65 -7.79 -35.78
C GLU A 86 -7.80 -9.07 -35.65
N MET A 87 -7.78 -9.65 -34.45
CA MET A 87 -7.08 -10.91 -34.17
C MET A 87 -7.71 -12.09 -34.90
N GLY A 88 -9.04 -12.12 -35.06
CA GLY A 88 -9.77 -13.12 -35.83
C GLY A 88 -9.38 -13.10 -37.31
N ILE A 89 -9.33 -11.92 -37.92
CA ILE A 89 -8.86 -11.74 -39.31
C ILE A 89 -7.40 -12.19 -39.44
N ARG A 90 -6.51 -11.74 -38.54
CA ARG A 90 -5.09 -12.13 -38.56
C ARG A 90 -4.88 -13.64 -38.35
N LYS A 91 -5.70 -14.29 -37.53
CA LYS A 91 -5.64 -15.74 -37.30
C LYS A 91 -6.03 -16.53 -38.55
N VAL A 92 -7.01 -16.06 -39.33
CA VAL A 92 -7.38 -16.65 -40.62
C VAL A 92 -6.28 -16.43 -41.67
N LEU A 93 -5.58 -15.30 -41.61
CA LEU A 93 -4.39 -15.00 -42.42
C LEU A 93 -3.12 -15.75 -41.99
N GLY A 94 -3.21 -16.72 -41.07
CA GLY A 94 -2.09 -17.58 -40.67
C GLY A 94 -1.20 -17.01 -39.55
N ALA A 95 -1.61 -15.94 -38.86
CA ALA A 95 -0.82 -15.41 -37.76
C ALA A 95 -0.69 -16.40 -36.59
N SER A 96 0.54 -16.60 -36.11
CA SER A 96 0.84 -17.45 -34.96
C SER A 96 0.15 -16.93 -33.68
N ARG A 97 -0.39 -17.86 -32.89
CA ARG A 97 -1.01 -17.61 -31.56
C ARG A 97 -0.09 -16.81 -30.62
N TRP A 98 1.22 -17.02 -30.74
CA TRP A 98 2.23 -16.32 -29.93
C TRP A 98 2.37 -14.84 -30.31
N ASN A 99 2.27 -14.50 -31.60
CA ASN A 99 2.39 -13.11 -32.05
C ASN A 99 1.19 -12.28 -31.58
N LEU A 100 -0.01 -12.88 -31.61
CA LEU A 100 -1.23 -12.27 -31.09
C LEU A 100 -1.13 -12.03 -29.57
N PHE A 101 -0.65 -13.04 -28.83
CA PHE A 101 -0.40 -12.91 -27.38
C PHE A 101 0.58 -11.77 -27.06
N TYR A 102 1.74 -11.75 -27.72
CA TYR A 102 2.76 -10.73 -27.49
C TYR A 102 2.26 -9.31 -27.77
N GLN A 103 1.53 -9.10 -28.87
CA GLN A 103 1.02 -7.78 -29.24
C GLN A 103 -0.04 -7.26 -28.26
N LEU A 104 -0.83 -8.16 -27.68
CA LEU A 104 -1.81 -7.81 -26.66
C LEU A 104 -1.12 -7.46 -25.34
N VAL A 105 -0.27 -8.36 -24.84
CA VAL A 105 0.47 -8.16 -23.57
C VAL A 105 1.33 -6.90 -23.62
N LYS A 106 2.04 -6.65 -24.73
CA LYS A 106 2.87 -5.45 -24.93
C LYS A 106 2.06 -4.17 -24.78
N GLY A 107 0.85 -4.11 -25.33
CA GLY A 107 -0.02 -2.93 -25.24
C GLY A 107 -0.40 -2.61 -23.79
N PHE A 108 -0.75 -3.62 -23.00
CA PHE A 108 -1.05 -3.43 -21.58
C PHE A 108 0.19 -3.07 -20.76
N PHE A 109 1.31 -3.75 -20.98
CA PHE A 109 2.56 -3.47 -20.28
C PHE A 109 3.06 -2.05 -20.50
N GLN A 110 2.93 -1.50 -21.72
CA GLN A 110 3.29 -0.11 -21.99
C GLN A 110 2.45 0.88 -21.17
N LEU A 111 1.14 0.65 -21.08
CA LEU A 111 0.26 1.50 -20.27
C LEU A 111 0.59 1.43 -18.78
N ILE A 112 0.88 0.23 -18.26
CA ILE A 112 1.26 0.04 -16.86
C ILE A 112 2.60 0.70 -16.56
N LEU A 113 3.58 0.59 -17.47
CA LEU A 113 4.88 1.24 -17.31
C LEU A 113 4.73 2.76 -17.17
N ILE A 114 3.92 3.37 -18.03
CA ILE A 114 3.63 4.81 -17.98
C ILE A 114 2.98 5.18 -16.64
N ALA A 115 2.01 4.38 -16.18
CA ALA A 115 1.37 4.59 -14.88
C ALA A 115 2.38 4.50 -13.72
N VAL A 116 3.29 3.53 -13.72
CA VAL A 116 4.32 3.36 -12.69
C VAL A 116 5.29 4.55 -12.66
N VAL A 117 5.72 5.04 -13.83
CA VAL A 117 6.62 6.20 -13.95
C VAL A 117 6.00 7.45 -13.34
N ILE A 118 4.68 7.62 -13.44
CA ILE A 118 3.95 8.75 -12.84
C ILE A 118 3.67 8.50 -11.35
N ALA A 119 3.32 7.27 -10.98
CA ALA A 119 2.97 6.91 -9.60
C ALA A 119 4.15 6.99 -8.64
N LEU A 120 5.37 6.61 -9.07
CA LEU A 120 6.56 6.61 -8.22
C LEU A 120 6.93 8.00 -7.66
N PRO A 121 7.05 9.07 -8.48
CA PRO A 121 7.30 10.42 -7.99
C PRO A 121 6.20 10.94 -7.07
N VAL A 122 4.93 10.67 -7.41
CA VAL A 122 3.78 11.10 -6.61
C VAL A 122 3.81 10.44 -5.24
N ALA A 123 4.03 9.12 -5.20
CA ALA A 123 4.16 8.37 -3.96
C ALA A 123 5.33 8.87 -3.11
N TRP A 124 6.50 9.11 -3.72
CA TRP A 124 7.67 9.65 -3.04
C TRP A 124 7.41 11.02 -2.41
N PHE A 125 6.75 11.93 -3.14
CA PHE A 125 6.43 13.27 -2.65
C PHE A 125 5.42 13.23 -1.49
N SER A 126 4.33 12.47 -1.66
CA SER A 126 3.32 12.31 -0.60
C SER A 126 3.90 11.68 0.66
N MET A 127 4.75 10.66 0.52
CA MET A 127 5.40 9.99 1.64
C MET A 127 6.33 10.96 2.39
N ASN A 128 7.16 11.72 1.68
CA ASN A 128 8.03 12.72 2.31
C ASN A 128 7.25 13.84 3.01
N ALA A 129 6.17 14.34 2.39
CA ALA A 129 5.30 15.32 3.01
C ALA A 129 4.69 14.78 4.31
N TRP A 130 4.25 13.51 4.31
CA TRP A 130 3.72 12.84 5.50
C TRP A 130 4.77 12.67 6.61
N LEU A 131 5.95 12.13 6.27
CA LEU A 131 7.07 11.94 7.21
C LEU A 131 7.61 13.25 7.77
N SER A 132 7.44 14.38 7.07
CA SER A 132 7.91 15.68 7.56
C SER A 132 7.22 16.12 8.86
N HIS A 133 6.00 15.64 9.11
CA HIS A 133 5.17 15.98 10.27
C HIS A 133 5.57 15.19 11.54
N TYR A 134 6.43 14.16 11.40
CA TYR A 134 6.89 13.33 12.50
C TYR A 134 8.33 13.69 12.93
N ALA A 135 8.56 13.79 14.23
CA ALA A 135 9.87 14.11 14.81
C ALA A 135 10.87 12.95 14.68
N PHE A 136 10.37 11.70 14.66
CA PHE A 136 11.13 10.50 14.32
C PHE A 136 10.74 10.04 12.92
N ARG A 137 11.68 10.05 11.98
CA ARG A 137 11.45 9.68 10.59
C ARG A 137 12.03 8.30 10.30
N THR A 138 11.27 7.45 9.63
CA THR A 138 11.76 6.19 9.09
C THR A 138 12.43 6.45 7.73
N ASP A 139 13.63 5.92 7.54
CA ASP A 139 14.31 6.01 6.24
C ASP A 139 13.49 5.32 5.15
N LEU A 140 13.19 6.07 4.09
CA LEU A 140 12.50 5.56 2.89
C LEU A 140 13.43 4.64 2.11
N LYS A 141 13.44 3.36 2.47
CA LYS A 141 14.16 2.32 1.74
C LYS A 141 13.50 2.09 0.38
N ALA A 142 14.32 1.97 -0.67
CA ALA A 142 13.85 1.70 -2.04
C ALA A 142 12.93 0.47 -2.14
N TRP A 143 13.08 -0.51 -1.24
CA TRP A 143 12.24 -1.70 -1.18
C TRP A 143 10.74 -1.41 -1.02
N PHE A 144 10.37 -0.34 -0.32
CA PHE A 144 8.96 0.08 -0.15
C PHE A 144 8.30 0.45 -1.48
N PHE A 145 9.08 0.88 -2.48
CA PHE A 145 8.57 1.22 -3.81
C PHE A 145 8.66 0.03 -4.78
N ILE A 146 9.72 -0.78 -4.66
CA ILE A 146 9.97 -1.90 -5.57
C ILE A 146 8.94 -3.01 -5.37
N VAL A 147 8.62 -3.38 -4.12
CA VAL A 147 7.70 -4.49 -3.84
C VAL A 147 6.29 -4.26 -4.40
N PRO A 148 5.63 -3.11 -4.14
CA PRO A 148 4.29 -2.87 -4.66
C PRO A 148 4.26 -2.82 -6.20
N VAL A 149 5.28 -2.23 -6.83
CA VAL A 149 5.39 -2.18 -8.29
C VAL A 149 5.53 -3.59 -8.88
N LEU A 150 6.41 -4.42 -8.30
CA LEU A 150 6.62 -5.78 -8.76
C LEU A 150 5.36 -6.63 -8.57
N LEU A 151 4.69 -6.50 -7.42
CA LEU A 151 3.44 -7.17 -7.11
C LEU A 151 2.32 -6.74 -8.07
N MET A 152 2.20 -5.44 -8.36
CA MET A 152 1.23 -4.91 -9.33
C MET A 152 1.49 -5.43 -10.74
N LEU A 153 2.75 -5.43 -11.20
CA LEU A 153 3.14 -6.00 -12.48
C LEU A 153 2.81 -7.50 -12.56
N PHE A 154 3.06 -8.23 -11.47
CA PHE A 154 2.77 -9.66 -11.39
C PHE A 154 1.27 -9.94 -11.49
N ILE A 155 0.44 -9.26 -10.68
CA ILE A 155 -1.03 -9.41 -10.73
C ILE A 155 -1.54 -9.08 -12.14
N SER A 156 -1.11 -7.95 -12.70
CA SER A 156 -1.57 -7.54 -14.02
C SER A 156 -1.18 -8.54 -15.11
N PHE A 157 0.07 -9.03 -15.08
CA PHE A 157 0.53 -10.06 -16.01
C PHE A 157 -0.32 -11.34 -15.89
N VAL A 158 -0.59 -11.81 -14.66
CA VAL A 158 -1.44 -12.99 -14.43
C VAL A 158 -2.85 -12.77 -14.96
N THR A 159 -3.49 -11.62 -14.68
CA THR A 159 -4.84 -11.30 -15.16
C THR A 159 -4.91 -11.26 -16.69
N VAL A 160 -3.97 -10.56 -17.33
CA VAL A 160 -3.92 -10.45 -18.80
C VAL A 160 -3.64 -11.81 -19.42
N ALA A 161 -2.68 -12.57 -18.90
CA ALA A 161 -2.33 -13.89 -19.41
C ALA A 161 -3.53 -14.85 -19.32
N PHE A 162 -4.21 -14.90 -18.17
CA PHE A 162 -5.37 -15.75 -17.95
C PHE A 162 -6.52 -15.41 -18.91
N GLN A 163 -6.84 -14.12 -19.05
CA GLN A 163 -7.92 -13.68 -19.94
C GLN A 163 -7.58 -13.95 -21.42
N THR A 164 -6.31 -13.73 -21.81
CA THR A 164 -5.85 -13.96 -23.19
C THR A 164 -5.89 -15.45 -23.54
N MET A 165 -5.41 -16.32 -22.63
CA MET A 165 -5.49 -17.77 -22.82
C MET A 165 -6.93 -18.24 -22.97
N LYS A 166 -7.83 -17.77 -22.08
CA LYS A 166 -9.26 -18.10 -22.15
C LYS A 166 -9.88 -17.75 -23.50
N ILE A 167 -9.51 -16.62 -24.10
CA ILE A 167 -10.02 -16.18 -25.41
C ILE A 167 -9.40 -17.00 -26.55
N ILE A 168 -8.09 -17.24 -26.54
CA ILE A 168 -7.42 -18.02 -27.60
C ILE A 168 -7.93 -19.47 -27.64
N MET A 169 -8.23 -20.07 -26.48
CA MET A 169 -8.79 -21.42 -26.35
C MET A 169 -10.30 -21.50 -26.57
N SER A 170 -11.02 -20.38 -26.49
CA SER A 170 -12.45 -20.38 -26.80
C SER A 170 -12.67 -20.68 -28.29
N LYS A 171 -13.56 -21.64 -28.60
CA LYS A 171 -13.76 -22.12 -29.97
C LYS A 171 -14.32 -20.98 -30.85
N PRO A 172 -13.65 -20.64 -31.97
CA PRO A 172 -14.02 -19.50 -32.83
C PRO A 172 -15.37 -19.68 -33.55
N ALA A 173 -15.88 -20.91 -33.61
CA ALA A 173 -17.09 -21.27 -34.36
C ALA A 173 -18.39 -20.63 -33.83
N ARG A 174 -18.39 -20.02 -32.63
CA ARG A 174 -19.59 -19.39 -32.06
C ARG A 174 -19.69 -17.87 -32.28
N SER A 175 -18.62 -17.19 -32.69
CA SER A 175 -18.66 -15.72 -32.90
C SER A 175 -19.10 -15.30 -34.30
N LEU A 176 -19.20 -16.24 -35.25
CA LEU A 176 -19.70 -16.00 -36.61
C LEU A 176 -21.20 -16.38 -36.78
N ARG A 177 -21.87 -16.85 -35.71
CA ARG A 177 -23.28 -17.27 -35.74
C ARG A 177 -24.20 -16.34 -34.94
N TYR A 178 -23.72 -15.12 -34.66
CA TYR A 178 -24.47 -14.05 -33.98
C TYR A 178 -24.61 -12.80 -34.86
N GLU A 179 -24.38 -12.94 -36.17
CA GLU A 179 -25.32 -12.35 -37.15
C GLU A 179 -26.41 -13.40 -37.41
#